data_AF-A0A2D6SNC0-F1
#
_entry.id   AF-A0A2D6SNC0-F1
#
_cell.length_a   1.000
_cell.length_b   1.000
_cell.length_c   1.000
_cell.angle_alpha   90.00
_cell.angle_beta   90.00
_cell.angle_gamma   90.00
#
_symmetry.space_group_name_H-M   'P 1'
#
loop_
_entity.id
_entity.type
_entity.pdbx_description
1 polymer ?
#
loop_
_entity_poly.entity_id
_entity_poly.type
_entity_poly.pdbx_seq_one_letter_code
_entity_poly.pdbx_strand_id
1 'polypeptide(L)'
;MVILFDRFNLPEDIYEVVFATKQQIIVAKLLIEMIKDNGGEIGKTEMSLFATKLHEGNLITDLIDEPPYKGKKVKVSYNKRQFYDRILTPMKSMGLIDYDLYKKTYKISDKLNKDLQHIGLLWIREMRKPPKSMVR
;
A
#
# COMPACT_ATOMS: atom_id res chain seq x y z
N MET A 1 15.51 -6.26 7.85
CA MET A 1 14.25 -6.21 7.07
C MET A 1 14.05 -7.58 6.46
N VAL A 2 12.89 -8.20 6.68
CA VAL A 2 12.63 -9.57 6.21
C VAL A 2 11.25 -9.56 5.55
N ILE A 3 11.17 -10.10 4.33
CA ILE A 3 9.92 -10.35 3.62
C ILE A 3 9.79 -11.88 3.58
N LEU A 4 8.77 -12.42 4.25
CA LEU A 4 8.38 -13.82 4.16
C LEU A 4 6.97 -13.89 3.58
N PHE A 5 6.79 -14.72 2.56
CA PHE A 5 5.49 -15.02 2.01
C PHE A 5 5.44 -16.49 1.62
N ASP A 6 4.24 -17.06 1.70
CA ASP A 6 3.98 -18.41 1.24
C ASP A 6 3.48 -18.34 -0.21
N ARG A 7 4.23 -18.93 -1.14
CA ARG A 7 3.86 -18.98 -2.56
C ARG A 7 2.55 -19.72 -2.84
N PHE A 8 2.10 -20.61 -1.95
CA PHE A 8 0.87 -21.38 -2.14
C PHE A 8 -0.38 -20.69 -1.59
N ASN A 9 -0.19 -19.68 -0.74
CA ASN A 9 -1.25 -18.91 -0.09
C ASN A 9 -1.15 -17.41 -0.44
N LEU A 10 -0.53 -17.08 -1.57
CA LEU A 10 -0.40 -15.69 -2.00
C LEU A 10 -1.76 -15.18 -2.51
N PRO A 11 -2.33 -14.12 -1.91
CA PRO A 11 -3.61 -13.59 -2.35
C PRO A 11 -3.50 -12.90 -3.71
N GLU A 12 -4.61 -12.82 -4.44
CA GLU A 12 -4.69 -12.08 -5.71
C GLU A 12 -4.64 -10.56 -5.50
N ASP A 13 -5.08 -10.10 -4.33
CA ASP A 13 -5.07 -8.69 -3.97
C ASP A 13 -3.75 -8.29 -3.28
N ILE A 14 -3.02 -7.35 -3.89
CA ILE A 14 -1.78 -6.80 -3.35
C ILE A 14 -1.96 -6.16 -1.96
N TYR A 15 -3.12 -5.58 -1.65
CA TYR A 15 -3.34 -4.96 -0.35
C TYR A 15 -3.36 -6.00 0.77
N GLU A 16 -3.77 -7.24 0.49
CA GLU A 16 -3.74 -8.36 1.46
C GLU A 16 -2.32 -8.87 1.70
N VAL A 17 -1.41 -8.68 0.74
CA VAL A 17 0.03 -8.97 0.94
C VAL A 17 0.68 -7.91 1.83
N VAL A 18 0.28 -6.64 1.66
CA VAL A 18 0.94 -5.49 2.29
C VAL A 18 0.40 -5.19 3.69
N PHE A 19 -0.90 -5.40 3.92
CA PHE A 19 -1.57 -5.04 5.17
C PHE A 19 -2.17 -6.24 5.88
N ALA A 20 -2.02 -6.26 7.20
CA ALA A 20 -2.43 -7.39 8.03
C ALA A 20 -3.93 -7.40 8.35
N THR A 21 -4.60 -6.25 8.32
CA THR A 21 -6.01 -6.16 8.74
C THR A 21 -6.93 -5.65 7.63
N LYS A 22 -8.16 -6.17 7.60
CA LYS A 22 -9.19 -5.74 6.63
C LYS A 22 -9.43 -4.23 6.65
N GLN A 23 -9.43 -3.61 7.82
CA GLN A 23 -9.61 -2.17 7.95
C GLN A 23 -8.45 -1.40 7.29
N GLN A 24 -7.20 -1.87 7.44
CA GLN A 24 -6.05 -1.26 6.78
C GLN A 24 -6.14 -1.40 5.26
N ILE A 25 -6.50 -2.59 4.77
CA ILE A 25 -6.72 -2.87 3.35
C ILE A 25 -7.75 -1.90 2.76
N ILE A 26 -8.91 -1.75 3.41
CA ILE A 26 -9.97 -0.84 2.97
C ILE A 26 -9.47 0.61 2.93
N VAL A 27 -8.82 1.08 4.00
CA VAL A 27 -8.33 2.46 4.08
C VAL A 27 -7.24 2.74 3.04
N ALA A 28 -6.36 1.78 2.78
CA ALA A 28 -5.34 1.89 1.75
C ALA A 28 -5.94 1.95 0.34
N LYS A 29 -6.93 1.09 0.04
CA LYS A 29 -7.69 1.13 -1.22
C LYS A 29 -8.36 2.49 -1.41
N LEU A 30 -9.03 3.02 -0.39
CA LEU A 30 -9.68 4.34 -0.46
C LEU A 30 -8.70 5.47 -0.73
N LEU A 31 -7.53 5.43 -0.09
CA LEU A 31 -6.49 6.42 -0.33
C LEU A 31 -6.03 6.37 -1.80
N ILE A 32 -5.81 5.17 -2.34
CA ILE A 32 -5.38 5.01 -3.73
C ILE A 32 -6.47 5.48 -4.70
N GLU A 33 -7.72 5.11 -4.49
CA GLU A 33 -8.82 5.58 -5.34
C GLU A 33 -8.95 7.10 -5.29
N MET A 34 -8.89 7.71 -4.10
CA MET A 34 -8.89 9.16 -3.97
C MET A 34 -7.73 9.82 -4.72
N ILE A 35 -6.53 9.22 -4.71
CA ILE A 35 -5.40 9.76 -5.47
C ILE A 35 -5.64 9.61 -6.99
N LYS A 36 -6.18 8.47 -7.44
CA LYS A 36 -6.54 8.24 -8.86
C LYS A 36 -7.59 9.22 -9.34
N ASP A 37 -8.64 9.46 -8.56
CA ASP A 37 -9.72 10.42 -8.86
C ASP A 37 -9.18 11.85 -9.05
N ASN A 38 -8.07 12.19 -8.37
CA ASN A 38 -7.37 13.46 -8.52
C ASN A 38 -6.26 13.43 -9.60
N GLY A 39 -6.34 12.51 -10.56
CA GLY A 39 -5.36 12.43 -11.65
C GLY A 39 -4.04 11.74 -11.28
N GLY A 40 -4.04 10.97 -10.20
CA GLY A 40 -2.88 10.20 -9.73
C GLY A 40 -1.94 10.96 -8.79
N GLU A 41 -2.27 12.20 -8.42
CA GLU A 41 -1.47 13.05 -7.52
C GLU A 41 -2.36 13.93 -6.63
N ILE A 42 -2.04 14.07 -5.34
CA ILE A 42 -2.76 14.95 -4.41
C ILE A 42 -1.79 15.80 -3.58
N GLY A 43 -2.22 16.98 -3.13
CA GLY A 43 -1.44 17.81 -2.23
C GLY A 43 -1.58 17.41 -0.75
N LYS A 44 -0.81 18.10 0.09
CA LYS A 44 -0.89 17.98 1.56
C LYS A 44 -2.26 18.33 2.13
N THR A 45 -2.95 19.30 1.52
CA THR A 45 -4.26 19.76 1.99
C THR A 45 -5.31 18.68 1.78
N GLU A 46 -5.37 18.10 0.58
CA GLU A 46 -6.26 17.01 0.20
C GLU A 46 -6.01 15.78 1.08
N MET A 47 -4.74 15.43 1.30
CA MET A 47 -4.35 14.34 2.20
C MET A 47 -4.84 14.58 3.65
N SER A 48 -4.70 15.81 4.16
CA SER A 48 -5.19 16.16 5.50
C SER A 48 -6.72 16.10 5.60
N LEU A 49 -7.42 16.57 4.57
CA LEU A 49 -8.88 16.49 4.48
C LEU A 49 -9.34 15.04 4.45
N PHE A 50 -8.67 14.18 3.69
CA PHE A 50 -8.94 12.74 3.66
C PHE A 50 -8.76 12.10 5.05
N ALA A 51 -7.64 12.37 5.71
CA ALA A 51 -7.35 11.84 7.04
C ALA A 51 -8.37 12.32 8.10
N THR A 52 -8.84 13.57 8.01
CA THR A 52 -9.89 14.09 8.89
C THR A 52 -11.24 13.43 8.60
N LYS A 53 -11.64 13.28 7.33
CA LYS A 53 -12.89 12.59 6.95
C LYS A 53 -12.91 11.12 7.41
N LEU A 54 -11.77 10.43 7.33
CA LEU A 54 -11.59 9.09 7.90
C LEU A 54 -11.76 9.09 9.42
N HIS A 55 -11.20 10.09 10.11
CA HIS A 55 -11.30 10.17 11.56
C HIS A 55 -12.73 10.36 12.04
N GLU A 56 -13.50 11.17 11.33
CA GLU A 56 -14.90 11.46 11.63
C GLU A 56 -15.86 10.33 11.20
N GLY A 57 -15.40 9.34 10.44
CA GLY A 57 -16.23 8.22 9.95
C GLY A 57 -17.19 8.61 8.82
N ASN A 58 -16.86 9.65 8.08
CA ASN A 58 -17.70 10.24 7.03
C ASN A 58 -17.45 9.64 5.64
N LEU A 59 -16.49 8.71 5.51
CA LEU A 59 -16.22 8.03 4.25
C LEU A 59 -17.13 6.81 4.11
N ILE A 60 -17.97 6.90 3.08
CA ILE A 60 -18.86 5.85 2.63
C ILE A 60 -18.18 5.15 1.46
N THR A 61 -18.08 3.82 1.53
CA THR A 61 -17.32 3.05 0.55
C THR A 61 -18.17 1.90 0.01
N ASP A 62 -18.22 1.77 -1.31
CA ASP A 62 -18.86 0.63 -1.98
C ASP A 62 -17.83 -0.45 -2.36
N LEU A 63 -16.55 -0.25 -2.02
CA LEU A 63 -15.40 -1.11 -2.36
C LEU A 63 -15.29 -2.42 -1.53
N ILE A 64 -16.35 -2.80 -0.80
CA ILE A 64 -16.38 -4.02 0.00
C ILE A 64 -17.16 -5.08 -0.77
N ASP A 65 -16.46 -5.85 -1.61
CA ASP A 65 -17.01 -7.01 -2.33
C ASP A 65 -17.12 -8.27 -1.44
N GLU A 66 -17.53 -8.11 -0.17
CA GLU A 66 -17.86 -9.26 0.69
C GLU A 66 -19.39 -9.53 0.68
N PRO A 67 -19.83 -10.81 0.72
CA PRO A 67 -21.25 -11.18 0.63
C PRO A 67 -22.22 -10.44 1.57
N PRO A 68 -21.88 -10.06 2.82
CA PRO A 68 -22.78 -9.30 3.68
C PRO A 68 -22.80 -7.77 3.42
N TYR A 69 -21.88 -7.24 2.60
CA TYR A 69 -21.68 -5.79 2.39
C TYR A 69 -21.75 -5.34 0.93
N LYS A 70 -21.95 -6.26 -0.01
CA LYS A 70 -22.16 -5.95 -1.43
C LYS A 70 -23.34 -4.97 -1.61
N GLY A 71 -23.03 -3.73 -2.02
CA GLY A 71 -24.02 -2.66 -2.21
C GLY A 71 -24.47 -1.92 -0.94
N LYS A 72 -23.85 -2.16 0.22
CA LYS A 72 -24.13 -1.41 1.46
C LYS A 72 -23.04 -0.39 1.73
N LYS A 73 -23.45 0.87 1.83
CA LYS A 73 -22.66 2.02 2.27
C LYS A 73 -22.16 1.81 3.71
N VAL A 74 -20.97 1.24 3.88
CA VAL A 74 -20.35 1.08 5.21
C VAL A 74 -19.62 2.38 5.58
N LYS A 75 -19.90 2.91 6.77
CA LYS A 75 -19.12 4.01 7.34
C LYS A 75 -17.78 3.46 7.81
N VAL A 76 -16.70 3.89 7.17
CA VAL A 76 -15.34 3.54 7.59
C VAL A 76 -14.79 4.67 8.43
N SER A 77 -14.55 4.40 9.72
CA SER A 77 -13.78 5.29 10.58
C SER A 77 -12.38 4.74 10.79
N TYR A 78 -11.38 5.62 10.82
CA TYR A 78 -9.99 5.26 11.11
C TYR A 78 -9.28 6.39 11.83
N ASN A 79 -8.52 6.09 12.88
CA ASN A 79 -7.86 7.11 13.67
C ASN A 79 -6.79 7.86 12.82
N LYS A 80 -6.80 9.20 12.87
CA LYS A 80 -5.90 10.05 12.07
C LYS A 80 -4.41 9.73 12.29
N ARG A 81 -3.98 9.49 13.54
CA ARG A 81 -2.59 9.13 13.85
C ARG A 81 -2.26 7.74 13.30
N GLN A 82 -3.15 6.77 13.51
CA GLN A 82 -2.99 5.44 12.94
C GLN A 82 -2.92 5.47 11.42
N PHE A 83 -3.68 6.34 10.75
CA PHE A 83 -3.62 6.48 9.29
C PHE A 83 -2.21 6.87 8.82
N TYR A 84 -1.63 7.91 9.41
CA TYR A 84 -0.28 8.33 9.05
C TYR A 84 0.77 7.26 9.37
N ASP A 85 0.68 6.66 10.56
CA ASP A 85 1.70 5.73 11.05
C ASP A 85 1.61 4.34 10.40
N ARG A 86 0.40 3.85 10.11
CA ARG A 86 0.15 2.45 9.69
C ARG A 86 -0.31 2.30 8.25
N ILE A 87 -0.71 3.38 7.58
CA ILE A 87 -1.11 3.34 6.16
C ILE A 87 -0.13 4.16 5.33
N LEU A 88 -0.10 5.48 5.53
CA LEU A 88 0.67 6.37 4.67
C LEU A 88 2.17 6.12 4.78
N THR A 89 2.71 5.97 5.99
CA THR A 89 4.15 5.75 6.19
C THR A 89 4.63 4.43 5.57
N PRO A 90 3.95 3.28 5.78
CA PRO A 90 4.27 2.04 5.06
C PRO A 90 4.18 2.18 3.55
N MET A 91 3.11 2.76 3.01
CA MET A 91 2.95 2.94 1.56
C MET A 91 4.06 3.81 0.95
N LYS A 92 4.49 4.85 1.67
CA LYS A 92 5.64 5.65 1.26
C LYS A 92 6.94 4.89 1.32
N SER A 93 7.18 4.20 2.43
CA SER A 93 8.45 3.49 2.67
C SER A 93 8.63 2.31 1.71
N MET A 94 7.53 1.68 1.28
CA MET A 94 7.52 0.59 0.31
C MET A 94 7.53 1.06 -1.14
N GLY A 95 7.42 2.37 -1.42
CA GLY A 95 7.39 2.88 -2.79
C GLY A 95 6.07 2.65 -3.52
N LEU A 96 4.96 2.50 -2.80
CA LEU A 96 3.61 2.53 -3.35
C LEU A 96 3.15 3.97 -3.64
N ILE A 97 3.54 4.91 -2.76
CA ILE A 97 3.26 6.34 -2.89
C ILE A 97 4.57 7.11 -2.73
N ASP A 98 4.86 7.98 -3.69
CA ASP A 98 5.94 8.95 -3.59
C ASP A 98 5.46 10.26 -2.99
N TYR A 99 6.33 10.91 -2.21
CA TYR A 99 6.08 12.25 -1.69
C TYR A 99 7.15 13.21 -2.20
N ASP A 100 6.73 14.20 -2.98
CA ASP A 100 7.58 15.30 -3.42
C ASP A 100 7.67 16.34 -2.29
N LEU A 101 8.86 16.52 -1.72
CA LEU A 101 9.09 17.47 -0.61
C LEU A 101 8.95 18.94 -1.05
N TYR A 102 9.28 19.24 -2.30
CA TYR A 102 9.25 20.61 -2.84
C TYR A 102 7.81 21.01 -3.18
N LYS A 103 7.10 20.15 -3.91
CA LYS A 103 5.70 20.38 -4.29
C LYS A 103 4.72 20.06 -3.17
N LYS A 104 5.16 19.31 -2.16
CA LYS A 104 4.32 18.80 -1.06
C LYS A 104 3.14 17.97 -1.58
N THR A 105 3.41 17.16 -2.60
CA THR A 105 2.41 16.30 -3.26
C THR A 105 2.72 14.82 -3.06
N TYR A 106 1.66 14.02 -3.05
CA TYR A 106 1.69 12.56 -2.95
C TYR A 106 1.24 11.98 -4.29
N LYS A 107 2.01 11.05 -4.85
CA LYS A 107 1.74 10.46 -6.16
C LYS A 107 1.85 8.94 -6.10
N ILE A 108 0.99 8.23 -6.83
CA ILE A 108 1.12 6.77 -6.96
C ILE A 108 2.43 6.44 -7.70
N SER A 109 3.14 5.43 -7.22
CA SER A 109 4.47 5.07 -7.71
C SER A 109 4.57 3.59 -8.10
N ASP A 110 5.50 3.28 -8.99
CA ASP A 110 5.83 1.93 -9.47
C ASP A 110 7.10 1.37 -8.81
N LYS A 111 7.67 2.09 -7.83
CA LYS A 111 8.94 1.74 -7.19
C LYS A 111 8.91 0.39 -6.50
N LEU A 112 7.82 0.03 -5.83
CA LEU A 112 7.68 -1.30 -5.21
C LEU A 112 7.94 -2.42 -6.22
N ASN A 113 7.38 -2.32 -7.43
CA ASN A 113 7.57 -3.33 -8.47
C ASN A 113 9.04 -3.39 -8.92
N LYS A 114 9.69 -2.23 -9.11
CA LYS A 114 11.11 -2.16 -9.47
C LYS A 114 11.99 -2.81 -8.41
N ASP A 115 11.69 -2.58 -7.13
CA ASP A 115 12.42 -3.17 -6.00
C ASP A 115 12.21 -4.68 -5.93
N LEU A 116 10.98 -5.17 -6.13
CA LEU A 116 10.69 -6.61 -6.18
C LEU A 116 11.40 -7.31 -7.35
N GLN A 117 11.43 -6.68 -8.53
CA GLN A 117 12.20 -7.19 -9.67
C GLN A 117 13.70 -7.24 -9.36
N HIS A 118 14.23 -6.19 -8.72
CA HIS A 118 15.63 -6.16 -8.29
C HIS A 118 15.95 -7.28 -7.30
N ILE A 119 15.09 -7.51 -6.29
CA ILE A 119 15.22 -8.63 -5.34
C ILE A 119 15.21 -9.98 -6.07
N GLY A 120 14.34 -10.16 -7.06
CA GLY A 120 14.31 -11.36 -7.89
C GLY A 120 15.64 -11.59 -8.65
N LEU A 121 16.21 -10.53 -9.22
CA LEU A 121 17.53 -10.58 -9.88
C LEU A 121 18.66 -10.93 -8.91
N LEU A 122 18.64 -10.38 -7.69
CA LEU A 122 19.62 -10.72 -6.65
C LEU A 122 19.57 -12.22 -6.32
N TRP A 123 18.38 -12.81 -6.22
CA TRP A 123 18.22 -14.23 -5.98
C TRP A 123 18.74 -15.08 -7.15
N ILE A 124 18.39 -14.74 -8.40
CA ILE A 124 18.91 -15.45 -9.58
C ILE A 124 20.44 -15.42 -9.62
N ARG A 125 21.04 -14.27 -9.28
CA ARG A 125 22.49 -14.13 -9.21
C ARG A 125 23.08 -15.04 -8.14
N GLU A 126 22.50 -15.09 -6.94
CA GLU A 126 22.97 -15.93 -5.85
C GLU A 126 22.86 -17.42 -6.19
N MET A 127 21.71 -17.86 -6.70
CA MET A 127 21.47 -19.25 -7.13
C MET A 127 22.48 -19.73 -8.18
N ARG A 128 22.95 -18.84 -9.07
CA ARG A 128 23.93 -19.16 -10.10
C ARG A 128 25.37 -19.11 -9.63
N LYS A 129 25.66 -18.59 -8.43
CA LYS A 129 27.04 -18.58 -7.92
C LYS A 129 27.50 -20.02 -7.66
N PRO A 130 28.75 -20.36 -8.00
CA PRO A 130 29.32 -21.64 -7.60
C PRO A 130 29.36 -21.74 -6.07
N PRO A 131 29.27 -22.96 -5.51
CA PRO A 131 29.43 -23.15 -4.08
C PRO A 131 30.80 -22.62 -3.64
N LYS A 132 30.86 -21.96 -2.48
CA LYS A 132 32.09 -21.36 -1.95
C LYS A 132 33.26 -22.36 -1.84
N SER A 133 32.97 -23.65 -1.72
CA SER A 133 33.97 -24.72 -1.70
C SER A 133 34.71 -24.93 -3.03
N MET A 134 34.19 -24.42 -4.15
CA MET A 134 34.78 -24.56 -5.49
C MET A 134 35.52 -23.30 -5.97
N VAL A 135 35.50 -22.22 -5.20
CA VAL A 135 36.28 -21.00 -5.47
C VAL A 135 37.51 -21.04 -4.56
N ARG A 136 38.57 -21.72 -5.03
CA ARG A 136 39.90 -21.66 -4.40
C ARG A 136 40.63 -20.39 -4.83
#